data_AF-A0A1V9EMB1-F1
#
_entry.id   AF-A0A1V9EMB1-F1
#
_cell.length_a   1.000
_cell.length_b   1.000
_cell.length_c   1.000
_cell.angle_alpha   90.00
_cell.angle_beta   90.00
_cell.angle_gamma   90.00
#
_symmetry.space_group_name_H-M   'P 1'
#
loop_
_entity.id
_entity.type
_entity.pdbx_description
1 polymer ?
#
loop_
_entity_poly.entity_id
_entity_poly.type
_entity_poly.pdbx_seq_one_letter_code
_entity_poly.pdbx_strand_id
1 'polypeptide(L)'
;MPTITITKLYDLVSVKLGKETAENLTTFIEEKIKGEVDTKTSILATKEDLARERADIIKDAANNRAETIKWMFLFWIGQMAAMFGLLMLFLKK
;
A
#
# COMPACT_ATOMS: atom_id res chain seq x y z
N MET A 1 -8.49 -26.86 -12.06
CA MET A 1 -7.24 -27.66 -12.11
C MET A 1 -7.25 -28.57 -10.90
N PRO A 2 -7.00 -29.89 -11.03
CA PRO A 2 -7.06 -30.81 -9.91
C PRO A 2 -5.90 -30.53 -8.94
N THR A 3 -6.21 -30.10 -7.73
CA THR A 3 -5.25 -29.89 -6.63
C THR A 3 -4.87 -31.25 -6.05
N ILE A 4 -3.65 -31.70 -6.34
CA ILE A 4 -3.11 -32.90 -5.69
C ILE A 4 -2.59 -32.46 -4.32
N THR A 5 -3.19 -33.01 -3.25
CA THR A 5 -2.72 -32.79 -1.88
C THR A 5 -1.35 -33.44 -1.69
N ILE A 6 -0.44 -32.81 -0.93
CA ILE A 6 0.93 -33.31 -0.65
C ILE A 6 0.93 -34.79 -0.21
N THR A 7 -0.07 -35.20 0.57
CA THR A 7 -0.27 -36.59 1.01
C THR A 7 -0.50 -37.57 -0.16
N LYS A 8 -1.30 -37.17 -1.16
CA LYS A 8 -1.53 -37.99 -2.37
C LYS A 8 -0.30 -38.04 -3.27
N LEU A 9 0.54 -37.01 -3.23
CA LEU A 9 1.81 -36.96 -3.95
C LEU A 9 2.80 -37.97 -3.34
N TYR A 10 2.91 -38.00 -2.01
CA TYR A 10 3.71 -38.98 -1.28
C TYR A 10 3.29 -40.42 -1.60
N ASP A 11 1.99 -40.71 -1.58
CA ASP A 11 1.46 -42.04 -1.92
C ASP A 11 1.82 -42.46 -3.35
N LEU A 12 1.73 -41.55 -4.33
CA LEU A 12 2.07 -41.83 -5.73
C LEU A 12 3.57 -42.07 -5.96
N VAL A 13 4.41 -41.29 -5.28
CA VAL A 13 5.87 -41.36 -5.42
C VAL A 13 6.42 -42.58 -4.66
N SER A 14 5.86 -42.91 -3.48
CA SER A 14 6.28 -44.06 -2.67
C SER A 14 6.01 -45.41 -3.34
N VAL A 15 4.93 -45.50 -4.13
CA VAL A 15 4.57 -46.71 -4.89
C VAL A 15 5.56 -47.03 -6.02
N LYS A 16 6.21 -46.01 -6.61
CA LYS A 16 7.13 -46.20 -7.77
C LYS A 16 8.61 -46.06 -7.45
N LEU A 17 8.97 -45.33 -6.39
CA LEU A 17 10.36 -44.91 -6.11
C LEU A 17 10.85 -45.31 -4.70
N GLY A 18 10.00 -45.92 -3.88
CA GLY A 18 10.32 -46.29 -2.49
C GLY A 18 10.06 -45.15 -1.50
N LYS A 19 9.85 -45.52 -0.21
CA LYS A 19 9.42 -44.59 0.85
C LYS A 19 10.40 -43.44 1.08
N GLU A 20 11.69 -43.71 1.03
CA GLU A 20 12.75 -42.73 1.31
C GLU A 20 12.84 -41.64 0.24
N THR A 21 12.79 -42.01 -1.04
CA THR A 21 12.80 -41.05 -2.15
C THR A 21 11.50 -40.24 -2.22
N ALA A 22 10.37 -40.85 -1.86
CA ALA A 22 9.09 -40.16 -1.78
C ALA A 22 9.05 -39.10 -0.68
N GLU A 23 9.62 -39.41 0.48
CA GLU A 23 9.72 -38.48 1.61
C GLU A 23 10.60 -37.28 1.24
N ASN A 24 11.80 -37.51 0.69
CA ASN A 24 12.71 -36.45 0.28
C ASN A 24 12.11 -35.52 -0.80
N LEU A 25 11.44 -36.09 -1.81
CA LEU A 25 10.81 -35.30 -2.87
C LEU A 25 9.61 -34.50 -2.35
N THR A 26 8.82 -35.08 -1.44
CA THR A 26 7.66 -34.42 -0.85
C THR A 26 8.08 -33.24 0.01
N THR A 27 9.11 -33.42 0.85
CA THR A 27 9.70 -32.37 1.69
C THR A 27 10.30 -31.24 0.85
N PHE A 28 11.06 -31.55 -0.21
CA PHE A 28 11.64 -30.54 -1.10
C PHE A 28 10.56 -29.70 -1.81
N ILE A 29 9.47 -30.35 -2.23
CA ILE A 29 8.33 -29.67 -2.85
C ILE A 29 7.60 -28.79 -1.84
N GLU A 30 7.40 -29.26 -0.62
CA GLU A 30 6.78 -28.47 0.46
C GLU A 30 7.61 -27.22 0.81
N GLU A 31 8.92 -27.38 0.93
CA GLU A 31 9.86 -26.28 1.19
C GLU A 31 9.85 -25.25 0.05
N LYS A 32 9.87 -25.71 -1.21
CA LYS A 32 9.79 -24.83 -2.38
C LYS A 32 8.45 -24.11 -2.50
N ILE A 33 7.33 -24.80 -2.25
CA ILE A 33 5.99 -24.19 -2.25
C ILE A 33 5.91 -23.14 -1.14
N LYS A 34 6.39 -23.43 0.06
CA LYS A 34 6.42 -22.48 1.17
C LYS A 34 7.24 -21.23 0.81
N GLY A 35 8.42 -21.43 0.22
CA GLY A 35 9.25 -20.32 -0.27
C GLY A 35 8.57 -19.48 -1.35
N GLU A 36 7.90 -20.10 -2.32
CA GLU A 36 7.17 -19.37 -3.36
C GLU A 36 5.93 -18.64 -2.83
N VAL A 37 5.22 -19.22 -1.86
CA VAL A 37 4.06 -18.60 -1.21
C VAL A 37 4.50 -17.41 -0.35
N ASP A 38 5.57 -17.53 0.45
CA ASP A 38 6.11 -16.43 1.24
C ASP A 38 6.60 -15.29 0.33
N THR A 39 7.27 -15.61 -0.77
CA THR A 39 7.73 -14.61 -1.74
C THR A 39 6.55 -13.88 -2.39
N LYS A 40 5.52 -14.62 -2.82
CA LYS A 40 4.31 -14.02 -3.41
C LYS A 40 3.52 -13.22 -2.39
N THR A 41 3.44 -13.66 -1.14
CA THR A 41 2.73 -12.96 -0.05
C THR A 41 3.46 -11.69 0.37
N SER A 42 4.79 -11.69 0.37
CA SER A 42 5.62 -10.51 0.64
C SER A 42 5.45 -9.40 -0.41
N ILE A 43 5.11 -9.76 -1.66
CA ILE A 43 4.82 -8.80 -2.75
C ILE A 43 3.38 -8.27 -2.66
N LEU A 44 2.48 -8.98 -1.97
CA LEU A 44 1.10 -8.55 -1.79
C LEU A 44 1.03 -7.59 -0.61
N ALA A 45 0.79 -6.31 -0.88
CA ALA A 45 0.46 -5.34 0.17
C ALA A 45 -0.70 -5.89 1.01
N THR A 46 -0.48 -6.01 2.32
CA THR A 46 -1.52 -6.54 3.21
C THR A 46 -2.70 -5.59 3.18
N LYS A 47 -3.92 -6.10 3.34
CA LYS A 47 -5.13 -5.24 3.49
C LYS A 47 -4.94 -4.17 4.56
N GLU A 48 -4.15 -4.48 5.59
CA GLU A 48 -3.79 -3.58 6.67
C GLU A 48 -2.82 -2.47 6.23
N ASP A 49 -1.79 -2.77 5.45
CA ASP A 49 -0.85 -1.79 4.90
C ASP A 49 -1.58 -0.79 4.00
N LEU A 50 -2.47 -1.30 3.14
CA LEU A 50 -3.29 -0.47 2.26
C LEU A 50 -4.28 0.41 3.04
N ALA A 51 -4.79 -0.08 4.17
CA ALA A 51 -5.68 0.70 5.03
C ALA A 51 -4.93 1.83 5.76
N ARG A 52 -3.71 1.56 6.24
CA ARG A 52 -2.85 2.57 6.86
C ARG A 52 -2.45 3.65 5.84
N GLU A 53 -1.97 3.25 4.67
CA GLU A 53 -1.58 4.19 3.61
C GLU A 53 -2.77 5.07 3.16
N ARG A 54 -3.97 4.49 3.04
CA ARG A 54 -5.19 5.27 2.75
C ARG A 54 -5.52 6.28 3.86
N ALA A 55 -5.36 5.90 5.13
CA ALA A 55 -5.61 6.80 6.25
C ALA A 55 -4.62 7.97 6.27
N ASP A 56 -3.34 7.69 6.01
CA ASP A 56 -2.29 8.72 5.91
C ASP A 56 -2.54 9.66 4.74
N ILE A 57 -2.90 9.15 3.56
CA ILE A 57 -3.27 9.96 2.39
C ILE A 57 -4.45 10.89 2.71
N ILE A 58 -5.49 10.39 3.39
CA ILE A 58 -6.65 11.21 3.78
C ILE A 58 -6.25 12.33 4.74
N LYS A 59 -5.38 12.01 5.70
CA LYS A 59 -4.88 12.97 6.69
C LYS A 59 -4.04 14.06 6.03
N ASP A 60 -3.12 13.68 5.14
CA ASP A 60 -2.27 14.63 4.41
C ASP A 60 -3.09 15.52 3.46
N ALA A 61 -4.10 14.93 2.79
CA ALA A 61 -5.03 15.70 1.97
C ALA A 61 -5.83 16.72 2.81
N ALA A 62 -6.26 16.35 4.02
CA ALA A 62 -6.95 17.27 4.92
C ALA A 62 -6.03 18.40 5.41
N ASN A 63 -4.79 18.08 5.78
CA ASN A 63 -3.79 19.07 6.21
C ASN A 63 -3.46 20.06 5.08
N ASN A 64 -3.19 19.58 3.87
CA ASN A 64 -2.90 20.42 2.72
C ASN A 64 -4.06 21.38 2.39
N ARG A 65 -5.30 20.92 2.51
CA ARG A 65 -6.48 21.80 2.36
C ARG A 65 -6.52 22.90 3.42
N ALA A 66 -6.26 22.55 4.68
CA ALA A 66 -6.24 23.52 5.78
C ALA A 66 -5.13 24.58 5.60
N GLU A 67 -3.93 24.17 5.18
CA GLU A 67 -2.84 25.10 4.88
C GLU A 67 -3.16 26.00 3.69
N THR A 68 -3.72 25.45 2.62
CA THR A 68 -4.15 26.22 1.44
C THR A 68 -5.16 27.30 1.85
N ILE A 69 -6.14 26.94 2.68
CA ILE A 69 -7.14 27.90 3.19
C ILE A 69 -6.48 29.00 4.02
N LYS A 70 -5.53 28.66 4.91
CA LYS A 70 -4.79 29.66 5.71
C LYS A 70 -4.04 30.65 4.82
N TRP A 71 -3.35 30.17 3.79
CA TRP A 71 -2.62 31.02 2.85
C TRP A 71 -3.55 31.92 2.03
N MET A 72 -4.75 31.44 1.66
CA MET A 72 -5.76 32.27 1.00
C MET A 72 -6.20 33.46 1.87
N PHE A 73 -6.36 33.27 3.19
CA PHE A 73 -6.70 34.39 4.08
C PHE A 73 -5.59 35.44 4.16
N LEU A 74 -4.33 35.02 4.27
CA LEU A 74 -3.20 35.95 4.32
C LEU A 74 -3.10 36.76 3.00
N PHE A 75 -3.30 36.07 1.88
CA PHE A 75 -3.36 36.70 0.57
C PHE A 75 -4.51 37.71 0.47
N TRP A 76 -5.72 37.35 0.89
CA TRP A 76 -6.87 38.27 0.87
C TRP A 76 -6.69 39.50 1.75
N ILE A 77 -6.09 39.36 2.94
CA ILE A 77 -5.75 40.52 3.78
C ILE A 77 -4.79 41.46 3.03
N GLY A 78 -3.79 40.90 2.35
CA GLY A 78 -2.87 41.66 1.50
C GLY A 78 -3.60 42.39 0.36
N GLN A 79 -4.53 41.71 -0.33
CA GLN A 79 -5.35 42.35 -1.37
C GLN A 79 -6.22 43.48 -0.81
N MET A 80 -6.87 43.29 0.34
CA MET A 80 -7.66 44.32 0.98
C MET A 80 -6.81 45.55 1.33
N ALA A 81 -5.63 45.34 1.93
CA ALA A 81 -4.71 46.42 2.25
C ALA A 81 -4.25 47.19 1.00
N ALA A 82 -3.94 46.48 -0.09
CA ALA A 82 -3.58 47.10 -1.36
C ALA A 82 -4.73 47.92 -1.95
N MET A 83 -5.97 47.39 -1.93
CA MET A 83 -7.16 48.13 -2.40
C MET A 83 -7.39 49.40 -1.58
N PHE A 84 -7.31 49.32 -0.24
CA PHE A 84 -7.46 50.50 0.62
C PHE A 84 -6.34 51.53 0.39
N GLY A 85 -5.10 51.08 0.19
CA GLY A 85 -3.99 51.95 -0.16
C GLY A 85 -4.22 52.69 -1.48
N LEU A 86 -4.69 51.98 -2.51
CA LEU A 86 -5.06 52.55 -3.81
C LEU A 86 -6.20 53.57 -3.68
N LEU A 87 -7.27 53.21 -2.96
CA LEU A 87 -8.41 54.11 -2.73
C LEU A 87 -8.00 55.39 -2.00
N MET A 88 -7.18 55.28 -0.94
CA MET A 88 -6.66 56.46 -0.24
C MET A 88 -5.79 57.33 -1.14
N LEU A 89 -4.96 56.74 -2.00
CA LEU A 89 -4.13 57.49 -2.94
C LEU A 89 -4.99 58.26 -3.96
N PHE A 90 -6.09 57.66 -4.43
CA PHE A 90 -7.05 58.33 -5.32
C PHE A 90 -7.89 59.42 -4.62
N LEU A 91 -8.25 59.24 -3.35
CA LEU A 91 -9.00 60.21 -2.54
C LEU A 91 -8.16 61.40 -2.07
N LYS A 92 -6.84 61.24 -1.99
CA LYS A 92 -5.89 62.28 -1.55
C LYS A 92 -5.38 63.15 -2.71
N LYS A 93 -5.99 63.01 -3.90
CA LYS A 93 -5.75 63.79 -5.10
C LYS A 93 -6.94 64.72 -5.34
#